data_AF-A0A8T5MP35-F1
#
_entry.id   AF-A0A8T5MP35-F1
#
_cell.length_a   1.000
_cell.length_b   1.000
_cell.length_c   1.000
_cell.angle_alpha   90.00
_cell.angle_beta   90.00
_cell.angle_gamma   90.00
#
_symmetry.space_group_name_H-M   'P 1'
#
loop_
_entity.id
_entity.type
_entity.pdbx_description
1 polymer ?
#
loop_
_entity_poly.entity_id
_entity_poly.type
_entity_poly.pdbx_seq_one_letter_code
_entity_poly.pdbx_strand_id
1 'polypeptide(L)'
;KEKARENYNTIKSFVKGTFAENAPIIPVSAQQNVNIDKILEALAQTQIPKKDESKEPIFLIARSFDINKPGTIVKDLHGGVLGGILKQGKLKTGEEIEIKPGVAVKKNNRYFYEPLKTKIINLRKGKDSVSEVLPGASISIETELDPFMTKTDSLTGSVASTYGSLPEITSKVKVKIKLFNEVLGEEKKEKVTELKTKELLMLSVNTTITVGVIEKISGDEIEMNLNIPIIAIKDDNVGIARNIHGHWRLIGFGEILQ
;
A
#
# COMPACT_ATOMS: atom_id res chain seq x y z
N LYS A 1 20.97 -22.91 -24.31
CA LYS A 1 21.68 -21.62 -24.57
C LYS A 1 20.91 -20.75 -25.56
N GLU A 2 20.51 -21.27 -26.72
CA GLU A 2 19.75 -20.53 -27.75
C GLU A 2 18.41 -20.02 -27.25
N LYS A 3 17.55 -20.89 -26.69
CA LYS A 3 16.27 -20.48 -26.06
C LYS A 3 16.39 -19.36 -25.02
N ALA A 4 17.50 -19.32 -24.29
CA ALA A 4 17.76 -18.25 -23.31
C ALA A 4 18.10 -16.91 -23.99
N ARG A 5 18.82 -16.94 -25.11
CA ARG A 5 19.10 -15.74 -25.93
C ARG A 5 17.85 -15.24 -26.63
N GLU A 6 17.03 -16.15 -27.16
CA GLU A 6 15.72 -15.82 -27.73
C GLU A 6 14.84 -15.12 -26.68
N ASN A 7 14.69 -15.72 -25.50
CA ASN A 7 13.93 -15.12 -24.41
C ASN A 7 14.48 -13.75 -23.98
N TYR A 8 15.80 -13.59 -23.92
CA TYR A 8 16.43 -12.29 -23.66
C TYR A 8 16.03 -11.23 -24.69
N ASN A 9 16.06 -11.57 -25.98
CA ASN A 9 15.66 -10.66 -27.06
C ASN A 9 14.16 -10.33 -27.01
N THR A 10 13.32 -11.30 -26.64
CA THR A 10 11.88 -11.09 -26.40
C THR A 10 11.66 -10.09 -25.27
N ILE A 11 12.35 -10.25 -24.13
CA ILE A 11 12.25 -9.31 -23.00
C ILE A 11 12.73 -7.92 -23.43
N LYS A 12 13.88 -7.81 -24.13
CA LYS A 12 14.40 -6.53 -24.63
C LYS A 12 13.41 -5.83 -25.57
N SER A 13 12.76 -6.58 -26.45
CA SER A 13 11.74 -6.05 -27.34
C SER A 13 10.48 -5.61 -26.59
N PHE A 14 10.11 -6.34 -25.53
CA PHE A 14 8.96 -6.02 -24.68
C PHE A 14 9.15 -4.74 -23.86
N VAL A 15 10.33 -4.52 -23.28
CA VAL A 15 10.60 -3.32 -22.46
C VAL A 15 10.97 -2.08 -23.27
N LYS A 16 11.12 -2.21 -24.59
CA LYS A 16 11.49 -1.10 -25.49
C LYS A 16 10.43 0.00 -25.44
N GLY A 17 10.86 1.25 -25.31
CA GLY A 17 9.99 2.43 -25.17
C GLY A 17 9.38 2.61 -23.78
N THR A 18 9.74 1.76 -22.81
CA THR A 18 9.30 1.88 -21.40
C THR A 18 10.40 2.49 -20.54
N PHE A 19 10.06 2.88 -19.30
CA PHE A 19 11.05 3.33 -18.32
C PHE A 19 12.14 2.26 -18.01
N ALA A 20 11.88 0.99 -18.35
CA ALA A 20 12.76 -0.14 -18.08
C ALA A 20 13.58 -0.59 -19.31
N GLU A 21 13.58 0.15 -20.43
CA GLU A 21 14.30 -0.23 -21.66
C GLU A 21 15.79 -0.55 -21.43
N ASN A 22 16.43 0.27 -20.60
CA ASN A 22 17.84 0.16 -20.24
C ASN A 22 18.10 -0.60 -18.95
N ALA A 23 17.06 -1.20 -18.34
CA ALA A 23 17.22 -1.96 -17.11
C ALA A 23 18.12 -3.20 -17.36
N PRO A 24 18.99 -3.56 -16.39
CA PRO A 24 19.82 -4.75 -16.49
C PRO A 24 18.96 -6.01 -16.44
N ILE A 25 19.21 -6.94 -17.36
CA ILE A 25 18.57 -8.27 -17.38
C ILE A 25 19.60 -9.29 -16.92
N ILE A 26 19.41 -9.84 -15.73
CA ILE A 26 20.36 -10.76 -15.08
C ILE A 26 19.79 -12.18 -15.17
N PRO A 27 20.39 -13.09 -15.95
CA PRO A 27 19.97 -14.48 -16.01
C PRO A 27 20.39 -15.19 -14.73
N VAL A 28 19.44 -15.83 -14.05
CA VAL A 28 19.69 -16.56 -12.80
C VAL A 28 19.09 -17.95 -12.81
N SER A 29 19.58 -18.82 -11.92
CA SER A 29 18.91 -20.07 -11.57
C SER A 29 18.79 -20.15 -10.06
N ALA A 30 17.59 -19.96 -9.53
CA ALA A 30 17.34 -20.04 -8.09
C ALA A 30 17.61 -21.46 -7.55
N GLN A 31 17.25 -22.51 -8.31
CA GLN A 31 17.45 -23.90 -7.89
C GLN A 31 18.94 -24.29 -7.83
N GLN A 32 19.73 -23.79 -8.78
CA GLN A 32 21.17 -24.10 -8.87
C GLN A 32 22.04 -23.02 -8.22
N ASN A 33 21.41 -22.02 -7.58
CA ASN A 33 22.07 -20.86 -6.97
C ASN A 33 23.05 -20.13 -7.92
N VAL A 34 22.69 -20.01 -9.21
CA VAL A 34 23.54 -19.37 -10.23
C VAL A 34 23.20 -17.89 -10.35
N ASN A 35 24.25 -17.05 -10.32
CA ASN A 35 24.21 -15.58 -10.50
C ASN A 35 23.36 -14.82 -9.45
N ILE A 36 23.14 -15.41 -8.27
CA ILE A 36 22.43 -14.72 -7.17
C ILE A 36 23.29 -13.57 -6.62
N ASP A 37 24.61 -13.73 -6.60
CA ASP A 37 25.59 -12.68 -6.31
C ASP A 37 25.46 -11.47 -7.25
N LYS A 38 25.15 -11.71 -8.53
CA LYS A 38 24.96 -10.64 -9.53
C LYS A 38 23.70 -9.82 -9.26
N ILE A 39 22.65 -10.43 -8.70
CA ILE A 39 21.48 -9.68 -8.23
C ILE A 39 21.88 -8.74 -7.10
N LEU A 40 22.64 -9.23 -6.11
CA LEU A 40 23.09 -8.41 -4.99
C LEU A 40 23.96 -7.23 -5.46
N GLU A 41 24.88 -7.48 -6.39
CA GLU A 41 25.72 -6.44 -7.00
C GLU A 41 24.87 -5.35 -7.66
N ALA A 42 23.87 -5.72 -8.46
CA ALA A 42 22.98 -4.77 -9.12
C ALA A 42 22.10 -3.98 -8.14
N LEU A 43 21.59 -4.63 -7.08
CA LEU A 43 20.84 -3.96 -6.02
C LEU A 43 21.72 -2.96 -5.25
N ALA A 44 22.97 -3.32 -4.94
CA ALA A 44 23.90 -2.45 -4.24
C ALA A 44 24.28 -1.18 -5.03
N GLN A 45 24.21 -1.24 -6.36
CA GLN A 45 24.44 -0.09 -7.24
C GLN A 45 23.21 0.82 -7.39
N THR A 46 22.03 0.38 -6.92
CA THR A 46 20.80 1.17 -7.03
C THR A 46 20.85 2.34 -6.07
N GLN A 47 20.63 3.56 -6.58
CA GLN A 47 20.62 4.75 -5.76
C GLN A 47 19.47 4.72 -4.76
N ILE A 48 19.79 4.90 -3.48
CA ILE A 48 18.78 5.05 -2.43
C ILE A 48 18.20 6.47 -2.53
N PRO A 49 16.89 6.63 -2.77
CA PRO A 49 16.28 7.96 -2.82
C PRO A 49 16.38 8.64 -1.45
N LYS A 50 16.57 9.97 -1.47
CA LYS A 50 16.48 10.78 -0.24
C LYS A 50 15.05 10.72 0.28
N LYS A 51 14.92 10.52 1.58
CA LYS A 51 13.63 10.43 2.26
C LYS A 51 13.47 11.65 3.15
N ASP A 52 12.24 12.14 3.24
CA ASP A 52 11.93 13.32 4.03
C ASP A 52 11.59 12.92 5.46
N GLU A 53 12.52 13.19 6.37
CA GLU A 53 12.39 12.91 7.81
C GLU A 53 11.74 14.08 8.58
N SER A 54 11.60 15.25 7.94
CA SER A 54 11.12 16.48 8.57
C SER A 54 9.61 16.65 8.56
N LYS A 55 8.92 15.91 7.68
CA LYS A 55 7.46 15.91 7.58
C LYS A 55 6.81 15.12 8.70
N GLU A 56 5.52 15.37 8.88
CA GLU A 56 4.67 14.54 9.74
C GLU A 56 4.72 13.07 9.28
N PRO A 57 4.85 12.12 10.23
CA PRO A 57 5.03 10.72 9.92
C PRO A 57 3.80 10.11 9.27
N ILE A 58 3.98 9.37 8.17
CA ILE A 58 2.88 8.62 7.55
C ILE A 58 3.28 7.16 7.51
N PHE A 59 2.70 6.37 8.42
CA PHE A 59 2.93 4.94 8.48
C PHE A 59 1.78 4.20 7.79
N LEU A 60 2.11 3.50 6.69
CA LEU A 60 1.16 2.71 5.93
C LEU A 60 1.08 1.31 6.53
N ILE A 61 -0.08 0.97 7.11
CA ILE A 61 -0.29 -0.35 7.73
C ILE A 61 -0.62 -1.34 6.62
N ALA A 62 0.31 -2.27 6.39
CA ALA A 62 0.16 -3.34 5.41
C ALA A 62 -0.36 -4.64 6.04
N ARG A 63 -0.08 -4.86 7.33
CA ARG A 63 -0.47 -6.03 8.11
C ARG A 63 -0.75 -5.63 9.55
N SER A 64 -1.57 -6.41 10.24
CA SER A 64 -1.73 -6.30 11.69
C SER A 64 -1.91 -7.69 12.28
N PHE A 65 -1.33 -7.91 13.45
CA PHE A 65 -1.34 -9.23 14.07
C PHE A 65 -1.25 -9.17 15.59
N ASP A 66 -1.66 -10.28 16.20
CA ASP A 66 -1.43 -10.63 17.59
C ASP A 66 -0.21 -11.55 17.65
N ILE A 67 0.81 -11.19 18.44
CA ILE A 67 2.04 -11.97 18.62
C ILE A 67 1.97 -12.92 19.83
N ASN A 68 0.90 -12.84 20.61
CA ASN A 68 0.74 -13.64 21.82
C ASN A 68 0.45 -15.10 21.45
N LYS A 69 1.15 -16.03 22.09
CA LYS A 69 0.96 -17.47 21.86
C LYS A 69 -0.25 -17.99 22.65
N PRO A 70 -0.93 -19.05 22.19
CA PRO A 70 -1.95 -19.72 22.99
C PRO A 70 -1.43 -20.11 24.37
N GLY A 71 -2.19 -19.78 25.43
CA GLY A 71 -1.80 -20.03 26.83
C GLY A 71 -0.94 -18.93 27.47
N THR A 72 -0.66 -17.83 26.77
CA THR A 72 -0.02 -16.64 27.38
C THR A 72 -0.91 -16.10 28.50
N ILE A 73 -0.32 -15.91 29.68
CA ILE A 73 -1.03 -15.39 30.84
C ILE A 73 -1.16 -13.87 30.76
N VAL A 74 -2.22 -13.32 31.35
CA VAL A 74 -2.61 -11.90 31.20
C VAL A 74 -1.47 -10.92 31.45
N LYS A 75 -0.61 -11.18 32.45
CA LYS A 75 0.52 -10.31 32.81
C LYS A 75 1.64 -10.25 31.77
N ASP A 76 1.73 -11.25 30.90
CA ASP A 76 2.79 -11.38 29.88
C ASP A 76 2.24 -11.09 28.47
N LEU A 77 1.00 -10.57 28.37
CA LEU A 77 0.42 -10.17 27.09
C LEU A 77 1.14 -8.94 26.55
N HIS A 78 1.56 -9.07 25.30
CA HIS A 78 1.99 -7.96 24.46
C HIS A 78 0.77 -7.29 23.83
N GLY A 79 0.88 -5.99 23.55
CA GLY A 79 -0.18 -5.28 22.83
C GLY A 79 -0.20 -5.60 21.33
N GLY A 80 -1.17 -5.03 20.64
CA GLY A 80 -1.37 -5.24 19.21
C GLY A 80 -0.21 -4.72 18.36
N VAL A 81 0.17 -5.48 17.32
CA VAL A 81 1.29 -5.15 16.43
C VAL A 81 0.81 -4.72 15.06
N LEU A 82 1.37 -3.62 14.56
CA LEU A 82 1.18 -3.08 13.21
C LEU A 82 2.44 -3.35 12.38
N GLY A 83 2.28 -4.00 11.23
CA GLY A 83 3.34 -4.23 10.25
C GLY A 83 3.15 -3.36 9.02
N GLY A 84 4.20 -2.69 8.56
CA GLY A 84 4.04 -1.72 7.49
C GLY A 84 5.32 -0.96 7.13
N ILE A 85 5.14 0.14 6.42
CA ILE A 85 6.24 0.98 5.95
C ILE A 85 5.98 2.43 6.38
N LEU A 86 7.00 3.06 6.96
CA LEU A 86 7.00 4.49 7.18
C LEU A 86 7.34 5.18 5.84
N LYS A 87 6.38 5.93 5.29
CA LYS A 87 6.51 6.61 3.99
C LYS A 87 7.33 7.90 4.10
N GLN A 88 7.12 8.65 5.17
CA GLN A 88 7.79 9.92 5.48
C GLN A 88 7.79 10.16 6.99
N GLY A 89 8.56 11.16 7.43
CA GLY A 89 8.69 11.56 8.83
C GLY A 89 9.46 10.57 9.69
N LYS A 90 9.28 10.66 10.99
CA LYS A 90 9.97 9.85 12.00
C LYS A 90 8.98 9.44 13.08
N LEU A 91 9.15 8.24 13.62
CA LEU A 91 8.43 7.77 14.81
C LEU A 91 9.43 7.24 15.85
N LYS A 92 9.12 7.48 17.12
CA LYS A 92 9.91 7.05 18.27
C LYS A 92 9.09 6.24 19.26
N THR A 93 9.77 5.37 19.99
CA THR A 93 9.16 4.65 21.11
C THR A 93 8.64 5.64 22.15
N GLY A 94 7.42 5.40 22.62
CA GLY A 94 6.73 6.22 23.61
C GLY A 94 5.87 7.34 23.02
N GLU A 95 5.89 7.57 21.71
CA GLU A 95 5.01 8.56 21.07
C GLU A 95 3.56 8.06 20.97
N GLU A 96 2.61 8.98 21.07
CA GLU A 96 1.20 8.72 20.81
C GLU A 96 0.91 8.85 19.31
N ILE A 97 0.18 7.86 18.78
CA ILE A 97 -0.23 7.80 17.39
C ILE A 97 -1.75 7.65 17.29
N GLU A 98 -2.28 8.18 16.20
CA GLU A 98 -3.64 7.88 15.74
C GLU A 98 -3.60 6.92 14.55
N ILE A 99 -4.63 6.09 14.44
CA ILE A 99 -4.83 5.16 13.32
C ILE A 99 -6.19 5.46 12.70
N LYS A 100 -6.19 5.84 11.42
CA LYS A 100 -7.41 6.11 10.66
C LYS A 100 -7.42 5.29 9.36
N PRO A 101 -8.58 4.79 8.89
CA PRO A 101 -9.91 4.96 9.48
C PRO A 101 -10.14 4.23 10.81
N GLY A 102 -9.28 3.27 11.16
CA GLY A 102 -9.40 2.51 12.40
C GLY A 102 -10.35 1.33 12.26
N VAL A 103 -11.18 1.07 13.28
CA VAL A 103 -12.02 -0.14 13.34
C VAL A 103 -13.39 0.10 12.74
N ALA A 104 -13.86 -0.84 11.93
CA ALA A 104 -15.21 -0.85 11.41
C ALA A 104 -16.21 -1.32 12.47
N VAL A 105 -17.14 -0.45 12.86
CA VAL A 105 -18.22 -0.70 13.80
C VAL A 105 -19.56 -0.73 13.07
N LYS A 106 -20.29 -1.83 13.19
CA LYS A 106 -21.63 -1.96 12.59
C LYS A 106 -22.69 -1.37 13.53
N LYS A 107 -23.31 -0.26 13.16
CA LYS A 107 -24.46 0.35 13.87
C LYS A 107 -25.63 0.48 12.89
N ASN A 108 -26.82 -0.01 13.26
CA ASN A 108 -28.04 0.09 12.45
C ASN A 108 -27.87 -0.39 10.99
N ASN A 109 -27.18 -1.53 10.80
CA ASN A 109 -26.86 -2.12 9.50
C ASN A 109 -25.99 -1.25 8.57
N ARG A 110 -25.35 -0.20 9.10
CA ARG A 110 -24.33 0.61 8.42
C ARG A 110 -22.99 0.45 9.13
N TYR A 111 -21.91 0.50 8.36
CA TYR A 111 -20.55 0.48 8.89
C TYR A 111 -20.10 1.92 9.14
N PHE A 112 -19.61 2.16 10.35
CA PHE A 112 -18.92 3.39 10.74
C PHE A 112 -17.46 3.03 11.05
N TYR A 113 -16.56 3.97 10.88
CA TYR A 113 -15.13 3.76 11.17
C TYR A 113 -14.75 4.66 12.32
N GLU A 114 -14.25 4.05 13.39
CA GLU A 114 -13.82 4.76 14.60
C GLU A 114 -12.29 4.80 14.63
N PRO A 115 -11.67 6.00 14.58
CA PRO A 115 -10.23 6.17 14.73
C PRO A 115 -9.74 5.56 16.04
N LEU A 116 -8.55 4.98 16.02
CA LEU A 116 -7.88 4.51 17.23
C LEU A 116 -6.81 5.49 17.66
N LYS A 117 -6.62 5.59 18.97
CA LYS A 117 -5.47 6.27 19.58
C LYS A 117 -4.72 5.26 20.41
N THR A 118 -3.40 5.28 20.33
CA THR A 118 -2.55 4.37 21.08
C THR A 118 -1.15 4.94 21.22
N LYS A 119 -0.31 4.31 22.03
CA LYS A 119 1.08 4.67 22.22
C LYS A 119 1.99 3.59 21.65
N ILE A 120 3.13 4.00 21.12
CA ILE A 120 4.17 3.10 20.63
C ILE A 120 4.93 2.52 21.83
N ILE A 121 4.84 1.20 22.03
CA ILE A 121 5.56 0.47 23.07
C ILE A 121 6.93 0.02 22.58
N ASN A 122 7.01 -0.48 21.34
CA ASN A 122 8.26 -0.98 20.79
C ASN A 122 8.28 -0.82 19.26
N LEU A 123 9.46 -0.59 18.71
CA LEU A 123 9.71 -0.50 17.29
C LEU A 123 10.72 -1.58 16.90
N ARG A 124 10.42 -2.33 15.83
CA ARG A 124 11.31 -3.38 15.33
C ARG A 124 11.60 -3.22 13.84
N LYS A 125 12.87 -3.45 13.48
CA LYS A 125 13.37 -3.57 12.10
C LYS A 125 13.91 -4.98 11.93
N GLY A 126 13.12 -5.87 11.33
CA GLY A 126 13.47 -7.29 11.28
C GLY A 126 13.57 -7.88 12.69
N LYS A 127 14.76 -8.35 13.08
CA LYS A 127 14.98 -8.94 14.42
C LYS A 127 15.30 -7.89 15.48
N ASP A 128 15.78 -6.72 15.07
CA ASP A 128 16.34 -5.72 15.96
C ASP A 128 15.25 -4.80 16.52
N SER A 129 15.35 -4.51 17.82
CA SER A 129 14.55 -3.45 18.46
C SER A 129 15.31 -2.13 18.34
N VAL A 130 14.58 -1.06 18.04
CA VAL A 130 15.12 0.27 17.83
C VAL A 130 14.32 1.30 18.63
N SER A 131 14.94 2.39 19.03
CA SER A 131 14.24 3.51 19.68
C SER A 131 13.48 4.38 18.68
N GLU A 132 13.83 4.27 17.40
CA GLU A 132 13.38 5.18 16.36
C GLU A 132 13.39 4.52 14.97
N VAL A 133 12.41 4.90 14.17
CA VAL A 133 12.28 4.46 12.77
C VAL A 133 12.28 5.67 11.84
N LEU A 134 12.90 5.48 10.67
CA LEU A 134 12.99 6.44 9.59
C LEU A 134 12.34 5.81 8.35
N PRO A 135 11.97 6.61 7.33
CA PRO A 135 11.19 6.09 6.22
C PRO A 135 11.91 4.98 5.44
N GLY A 136 11.14 4.06 4.86
CA GLY A 136 11.60 3.09 3.87
C GLY A 136 11.46 1.61 4.23
N ALA A 137 12.28 1.09 5.16
CA ALA A 137 12.27 -0.35 5.43
C ALA A 137 10.93 -0.78 6.05
N SER A 138 10.59 -2.07 5.91
CA SER A 138 9.48 -2.66 6.64
C SER A 138 9.78 -2.66 8.13
N ILE A 139 8.83 -2.17 8.92
CA ILE A 139 8.93 -2.07 10.37
C ILE A 139 7.71 -2.69 11.04
N SER A 140 7.87 -3.03 12.32
CA SER A 140 6.77 -3.43 13.18
C SER A 140 6.66 -2.47 14.37
N ILE A 141 5.45 -2.03 14.66
CA ILE A 141 5.10 -1.14 15.76
C ILE A 141 4.24 -1.94 16.73
N GLU A 142 4.78 -2.23 17.92
CA GLU A 142 3.99 -2.75 19.03
C GLU A 142 3.31 -1.56 19.73
N THR A 143 2.03 -1.70 20.00
CA THR A 143 1.18 -0.62 20.53
C THR A 143 0.55 -0.99 21.86
N GLU A 144 -0.13 -0.06 22.51
CA GLU A 144 -0.97 -0.33 23.69
C GLU A 144 -2.37 -0.86 23.33
N LEU A 145 -2.66 -1.09 22.04
CA LEU A 145 -3.94 -1.64 21.63
C LEU A 145 -4.13 -3.06 22.19
N ASP A 146 -5.37 -3.39 22.53
CA ASP A 146 -5.74 -4.77 22.82
C ASP A 146 -5.42 -5.64 21.59
N PRO A 147 -4.72 -6.77 21.74
CA PRO A 147 -4.35 -7.66 20.63
C PRO A 147 -5.53 -8.12 19.77
N PHE A 148 -6.74 -8.19 20.35
CA PHE A 148 -7.96 -8.49 19.61
C PHE A 148 -8.22 -7.49 18.48
N MET A 149 -7.81 -6.22 18.64
CA MET A 149 -8.02 -5.16 17.66
C MET A 149 -7.07 -5.23 16.47
N THR A 150 -5.98 -6.00 16.58
CA THR A 150 -4.97 -6.14 15.51
C THR A 150 -4.94 -7.54 14.91
N LYS A 151 -5.67 -8.51 15.45
CA LYS A 151 -5.66 -9.88 14.92
C LYS A 151 -6.13 -9.94 13.46
N THR A 152 -5.60 -10.91 12.71
CA THR A 152 -6.06 -11.28 11.36
C THR A 152 -6.17 -10.08 10.42
N ASP A 153 -5.16 -9.22 10.43
CA ASP A 153 -5.05 -8.11 9.47
C ASP A 153 -6.20 -7.09 9.52
N SER A 154 -6.88 -6.99 10.66
CA SER A 154 -8.06 -6.12 10.89
C SER A 154 -7.81 -4.62 10.68
N LEU A 155 -6.58 -4.14 10.82
CA LEU A 155 -6.19 -2.75 10.56
C LEU A 155 -5.45 -2.54 9.23
N THR A 156 -5.44 -3.55 8.35
CA THR A 156 -4.81 -3.44 7.02
C THR A 156 -5.51 -2.36 6.20
N GLY A 157 -4.72 -1.54 5.52
CA GLY A 157 -5.24 -0.40 4.76
C GLY A 157 -5.53 0.83 5.61
N SER A 158 -5.30 0.79 6.93
CA SER A 158 -5.27 2.00 7.74
C SER A 158 -3.91 2.71 7.62
N VAL A 159 -3.91 3.98 8.00
CA VAL A 159 -2.73 4.83 8.08
C VAL A 159 -2.56 5.25 9.54
N ALA A 160 -1.32 5.22 10.04
CA ALA A 160 -0.98 5.75 11.36
C ALA A 160 -0.07 6.98 11.26
N SER A 161 -0.24 7.91 12.18
CA SER A 161 0.58 9.13 12.30
C SER A 161 0.56 9.64 13.73
N THR A 162 1.34 10.67 14.01
CA THR A 162 1.18 11.51 15.20
C THR A 162 -0.23 12.11 15.24
N TYR A 163 -0.70 12.39 16.46
CA TYR A 163 -2.07 12.84 16.68
C TYR A 163 -2.38 14.17 15.97
N GLY A 164 -3.44 14.18 15.16
CA GLY A 164 -3.90 15.37 14.43
C GLY A 164 -3.20 15.60 13.08
N SER A 165 -2.25 14.74 12.70
CA SER A 165 -1.49 14.88 11.46
C SER A 165 -2.17 14.24 10.25
N LEU A 166 -3.13 13.33 10.45
CA LEU A 166 -3.86 12.71 9.34
C LEU A 166 -5.09 13.53 8.92
N PRO A 167 -5.37 13.61 7.60
CA PRO A 167 -6.63 14.10 7.08
C PRO A 167 -7.85 13.39 7.68
N GLU A 168 -9.01 14.02 7.52
CA GLU A 168 -10.29 13.44 7.91
C GLU A 168 -10.64 12.19 7.09
N ILE A 169 -11.35 11.27 7.73
CA ILE A 169 -11.85 10.05 7.07
C ILE A 169 -12.85 10.46 6.01
N THR A 170 -12.63 10.05 4.76
CA THR A 170 -13.54 10.38 3.65
C THR A 170 -13.96 9.16 2.86
N SER A 171 -15.25 9.08 2.56
CA SER A 171 -15.81 8.18 1.54
C SER A 171 -15.85 8.85 0.17
N LYS A 172 -15.55 10.15 0.05
CA LYS A 172 -15.56 10.86 -1.23
C LYS A 172 -14.15 11.26 -1.59
N VAL A 173 -13.69 10.83 -2.76
CA VAL A 173 -12.34 11.13 -3.24
C VAL A 173 -12.42 11.77 -4.62
N LYS A 174 -11.55 12.76 -4.84
CA LYS A 174 -11.31 13.35 -6.14
C LYS A 174 -9.93 12.92 -6.63
N VAL A 175 -9.88 12.29 -7.81
CA VAL A 175 -8.66 11.70 -8.36
C VAL A 175 -8.45 12.22 -9.78
N LYS A 176 -7.23 12.65 -10.07
CA LYS A 176 -6.76 12.89 -11.44
C LYS A 176 -6.32 11.57 -12.03
N ILE A 177 -6.79 11.22 -13.22
CA ILE A 177 -6.63 9.87 -13.79
C ILE A 177 -5.87 9.88 -15.11
N LYS A 178 -5.16 8.77 -15.36
CA LYS A 178 -4.53 8.45 -16.63
C LYS A 178 -4.76 6.98 -16.93
N LEU A 179 -5.59 6.73 -17.94
CA LEU A 179 -5.90 5.37 -18.40
C LEU A 179 -4.80 4.83 -19.32
N PHE A 180 -4.63 3.52 -19.31
CA PHE A 180 -3.80 2.81 -20.27
C PHE A 180 -4.51 2.69 -21.62
N ASN A 181 -3.75 2.46 -22.68
CA ASN A 181 -4.32 2.20 -24.00
C ASN A 181 -4.99 0.82 -24.07
N GLU A 182 -4.40 -0.17 -23.39
CA GLU A 182 -4.81 -1.58 -23.41
C GLU A 182 -4.87 -2.10 -21.97
N VAL A 183 -5.76 -3.06 -21.73
CA VAL A 183 -5.89 -3.76 -20.44
C VAL A 183 -4.65 -4.62 -20.24
N LEU A 184 -3.96 -4.42 -19.12
CA LEU A 184 -2.77 -5.20 -18.77
C LEU A 184 -3.18 -6.56 -18.19
N GLY A 185 -2.53 -7.64 -18.64
CA GLY A 185 -2.68 -8.99 -18.10
C GLY A 185 -3.74 -9.87 -18.77
N GLU A 186 -4.27 -9.46 -19.93
CA GLU A 186 -5.09 -10.29 -20.82
C GLU A 186 -4.25 -10.84 -21.99
N GLU A 187 -4.55 -12.05 -22.45
CA GLU A 187 -3.91 -12.62 -23.65
C GLU A 187 -4.33 -11.87 -24.92
N LYS A 188 -5.54 -11.32 -24.91
CA LYS A 188 -6.07 -10.47 -25.98
C LYS A 188 -5.95 -9.01 -25.56
N LYS A 189 -5.37 -8.20 -26.43
CA LYS A 189 -5.26 -6.74 -26.27
C LYS A 189 -6.64 -6.08 -26.34
N GLU A 190 -7.33 -6.05 -25.21
CA GLU A 190 -8.59 -5.32 -25.07
C GLU A 190 -8.30 -3.84 -24.82
N LYS A 191 -8.90 -2.95 -25.60
CA LYS A 191 -8.72 -1.50 -25.44
C LYS A 191 -9.45 -1.02 -24.19
N VAL A 192 -8.81 -0.19 -23.38
CA VAL A 192 -9.50 0.45 -22.25
C VAL A 192 -10.51 1.45 -22.80
N THR A 193 -11.78 1.25 -22.47
CA THR A 193 -12.86 2.19 -22.81
C THR A 193 -12.94 3.34 -21.83
N GLU A 194 -13.48 4.47 -22.27
CA GLU A 194 -13.70 5.64 -21.42
C GLU A 194 -14.57 5.30 -20.19
N LEU A 195 -14.38 6.06 -19.10
CA LEU A 195 -15.15 5.89 -17.87
C LEU A 195 -16.55 6.47 -18.03
N LYS A 196 -17.52 5.90 -17.30
CA LYS A 196 -18.90 6.38 -17.28
C LYS A 196 -19.35 6.77 -15.89
N THR A 197 -20.21 7.78 -15.79
CA THR A 197 -20.88 8.09 -14.51
C THR A 197 -21.69 6.90 -14.03
N LYS A 198 -21.74 6.69 -12.71
CA LYS A 198 -22.36 5.54 -12.04
C LYS A 198 -21.67 4.19 -12.28
N GLU A 199 -20.50 4.18 -12.91
CA GLU A 199 -19.67 2.99 -13.05
C GLU A 199 -18.99 2.63 -11.71
N LEU A 200 -18.84 1.33 -11.44
CA LEU A 200 -18.09 0.81 -10.29
C LEU A 200 -16.63 0.59 -10.68
N LEU A 201 -15.72 1.21 -9.94
CA LEU A 201 -14.28 1.00 -10.06
C LEU A 201 -13.69 0.60 -8.71
N MET A 202 -12.62 -0.19 -8.76
CA MET A 202 -11.78 -0.50 -7.62
C MET A 202 -10.59 0.45 -7.60
N LEU A 203 -10.35 1.07 -6.46
CA LEU A 203 -9.18 1.89 -6.20
C LEU A 203 -8.24 1.17 -5.25
N SER A 204 -6.95 1.21 -5.58
CA SER A 204 -5.85 0.87 -4.68
C SER A 204 -5.17 2.17 -4.26
N VAL A 205 -5.37 2.59 -3.02
CA VAL A 205 -4.78 3.81 -2.44
C VAL A 205 -3.88 3.40 -1.29
N ASN A 206 -2.58 3.65 -1.39
CA ASN A 206 -1.60 3.16 -0.41
C ASN A 206 -1.74 1.63 -0.19
N THR A 207 -2.12 1.21 1.03
CA THR A 207 -2.39 -0.20 1.37
C THR A 207 -3.89 -0.53 1.42
N THR A 208 -4.76 0.44 1.14
CA THR A 208 -6.22 0.27 1.14
C THR A 208 -6.72 -0.14 -0.26
N ILE A 209 -7.59 -1.13 -0.30
CA ILE A 209 -8.37 -1.47 -1.51
C ILE A 209 -9.83 -1.16 -1.21
N THR A 210 -10.45 -0.36 -2.07
CA THR A 210 -11.85 0.03 -1.92
C THR A 210 -12.54 0.04 -3.28
N VAL A 211 -13.85 -0.17 -3.28
CA VAL A 211 -14.69 -0.06 -4.48
C VAL A 211 -15.55 1.17 -4.32
N GLY A 212 -15.71 1.93 -5.39
CA GLY A 212 -16.57 3.10 -5.38
C GLY A 212 -17.31 3.31 -6.69
N VAL A 213 -18.33 4.15 -6.63
CA VAL A 213 -19.13 4.57 -7.77
C VAL A 213 -18.66 5.94 -8.23
N ILE A 214 -18.48 6.12 -9.54
CA ILE A 214 -18.18 7.43 -10.13
C ILE A 214 -19.43 8.33 -10.02
N GLU A 215 -19.33 9.42 -9.27
CA GLU A 215 -20.38 10.43 -9.16
C GLU A 215 -20.29 11.44 -10.31
N LYS A 216 -19.08 11.91 -10.63
CA LYS A 216 -18.83 12.90 -11.69
C LYS A 216 -17.53 12.62 -12.44
N ILE A 217 -17.50 13.04 -13.69
CA ILE A 217 -16.33 13.03 -14.56
C ILE A 217 -16.16 14.45 -15.11
N SER A 218 -14.96 15.00 -15.05
CA SER A 218 -14.62 16.31 -15.61
C SER A 218 -13.22 16.25 -16.22
N GLY A 219 -13.15 16.06 -17.54
CA GLY A 219 -11.88 15.87 -18.23
C GLY A 219 -11.14 14.62 -17.74
N ASP A 220 -9.94 14.82 -17.20
CA ASP A 220 -9.09 13.80 -16.60
C ASP A 220 -9.28 13.67 -15.07
N GLU A 221 -10.37 14.21 -14.52
CA GLU A 221 -10.68 14.12 -13.10
C GLU A 221 -11.98 13.32 -12.87
N ILE A 222 -11.98 12.50 -11.83
CA ILE A 222 -13.17 11.78 -11.37
C ILE A 222 -13.43 12.06 -9.89
N GLU A 223 -14.71 12.19 -9.56
CA GLU A 223 -15.22 12.18 -8.18
C GLU A 223 -15.89 10.84 -7.94
N MET A 224 -15.46 10.13 -6.90
CA MET A 224 -15.98 8.81 -6.54
C MET A 224 -16.48 8.77 -5.11
N ASN A 225 -17.56 8.01 -4.89
CA ASN A 225 -18.05 7.65 -3.57
C ASN A 225 -17.70 6.19 -3.26
N LEU A 226 -16.97 5.99 -2.18
CA LEU A 226 -16.26 4.77 -1.81
C LEU A 226 -17.06 3.99 -0.75
N ASN A 227 -17.12 2.66 -0.92
CA ASN A 227 -17.77 1.76 0.02
C ASN A 227 -16.99 1.66 1.34
N ILE A 228 -15.65 1.62 1.24
CA ILE A 228 -14.73 1.67 2.38
C ILE A 228 -14.07 3.06 2.34
N PRO A 229 -14.19 3.87 3.40
CA PRO A 229 -13.55 5.18 3.45
C PRO A 229 -12.04 5.03 3.51
N ILE A 230 -11.35 6.09 3.11
CA ILE A 230 -9.89 6.15 3.07
C ILE A 230 -9.38 7.38 3.81
N ILE A 231 -8.08 7.39 4.07
CA ILE A 231 -7.36 8.64 4.35
C ILE A 231 -6.78 9.14 3.03
N ALA A 232 -7.42 10.18 2.50
CA ALA A 232 -7.00 10.80 1.24
C ALA A 232 -5.87 11.79 1.52
N ILE A 233 -4.63 11.35 1.29
CA ILE A 233 -3.45 12.20 1.35
C ILE A 233 -3.22 12.78 -0.04
N LYS A 234 -3.08 14.10 -0.12
CA LYS A 234 -2.82 14.81 -1.37
C LYS A 234 -1.60 14.24 -2.10
N ASP A 235 -1.69 14.17 -3.43
CA ASP A 235 -0.64 13.68 -4.33
C ASP A 235 -0.31 12.19 -4.18
N ASP A 236 -1.09 11.43 -3.41
CA ASP A 236 -0.92 9.98 -3.32
C ASP A 236 -1.35 9.28 -4.60
N ASN A 237 -0.51 8.34 -5.03
CA ASN A 237 -0.78 7.51 -6.20
C ASN A 237 -1.97 6.58 -5.94
N VAL A 238 -2.83 6.47 -6.95
CA VAL A 238 -4.02 5.62 -6.96
C VAL A 238 -3.94 4.66 -8.13
N GLY A 239 -4.01 3.36 -7.87
CA GLY A 239 -4.24 2.34 -8.90
C GLY A 239 -5.74 2.24 -9.20
N ILE A 240 -6.11 2.17 -10.48
CA ILE A 240 -7.52 2.15 -10.91
C ILE A 240 -7.78 0.84 -11.65
N ALA A 241 -8.72 0.06 -11.12
CA ALA A 241 -9.12 -1.21 -11.70
C ALA A 241 -10.62 -1.24 -12.03
N ARG A 242 -10.95 -1.94 -13.12
CA ARG A 242 -12.31 -2.17 -13.61
C ARG A 242 -12.61 -3.66 -13.60
N ASN A 243 -13.86 -4.02 -13.31
CA ASN A 243 -14.29 -5.40 -13.41
C ASN A 243 -14.56 -5.74 -14.89
N ILE A 244 -13.75 -6.65 -15.43
CA ILE A 244 -13.82 -7.13 -16.81
C ILE A 244 -13.92 -8.65 -16.74
N HIS A 245 -15.01 -9.21 -17.27
CA HIS A 245 -15.30 -10.66 -17.24
C HIS A 245 -15.23 -11.30 -15.83
N GLY A 246 -15.60 -10.58 -14.78
CA GLY A 246 -15.58 -11.08 -13.40
C GLY A 246 -14.26 -10.87 -12.66
N HIS A 247 -13.25 -10.28 -13.31
CA HIS A 247 -11.93 -10.02 -12.72
C HIS A 247 -11.63 -8.52 -12.66
N TRP A 248 -11.06 -8.07 -11.54
CA TRP A 248 -10.55 -6.70 -11.43
C TRP A 248 -9.23 -6.58 -12.20
N ARG A 249 -9.23 -5.77 -13.26
CA ARG A 249 -8.07 -5.53 -14.12
C ARG A 249 -7.63 -4.09 -13.99
N LEU A 250 -6.33 -3.86 -13.88
CA LEU A 250 -5.75 -2.52 -13.81
C LEU A 250 -5.92 -1.82 -15.17
N ILE A 251 -6.65 -0.71 -15.18
CA ILE A 251 -6.96 0.06 -16.40
C ILE A 251 -6.26 1.42 -16.43
N GLY A 252 -5.66 1.84 -15.32
CA GLY A 252 -4.94 3.10 -15.23
C GLY A 252 -4.41 3.38 -13.84
N PHE A 253 -3.88 4.59 -13.68
CA PHE A 253 -3.41 5.13 -12.42
C PHE A 253 -3.79 6.59 -12.30
N GLY A 254 -3.58 7.19 -11.14
CA GLY A 254 -3.93 8.57 -10.88
C GLY A 254 -3.31 9.10 -9.60
N GLU A 255 -3.69 10.32 -9.25
CA GLU A 255 -3.22 11.05 -8.07
C GLU A 255 -4.41 11.67 -7.33
N ILE A 256 -4.39 11.64 -6.00
CA ILE A 256 -5.40 12.30 -5.16
C ILE A 256 -5.22 13.82 -5.23
N LEU A 257 -6.33 14.54 -5.48
CA LEU A 257 -6.34 16.00 -5.64
C LEU A 257 -6.76 16.78 -4.38
N GLN A 258 -7.31 16.09 -3.38
CA GLN A 258 -7.80 16.69 -2.13
C GLN A 258 -6.69 17.02 -1.16
#